data_AF-A0A836ZQT7-F1
#
_entry.id   AF-A0A836ZQT7-F1
#
_cell.length_a   1.000
_cell.length_b   1.000
_cell.length_c   1.000
_cell.angle_alpha   90.00
_cell.angle_beta   90.00
_cell.angle_gamma   90.00
#
_symmetry.space_group_name_H-M   'P 1'
#
loop_
_entity.id
_entity.type
_entity.pdbx_description
1 polymer ?
#
loop_
_entity_poly.entity_id
_entity_poly.type
_entity_poly.pdbx_seq_one_letter_code
_entity_poly.pdbx_strand_id
1 'polypeptide(L)'
;MSVALRSLATVIGSVVMLFVTSPRLAGFTLIGIPLAVLPIVLGARRLQKISRASQDRVADANTLAAETLGAVRTVQAHARERYESQRFSTALLTAIDTAKLRIRTQATVTAVAIVLIFGAIVGVLWLGAHDVVSGRMTPGTLGQFVLYAMIGGGSVGALMT
;
A
#
# COMPACT_ATOMS: atom_id res chain seq x y z
N MET A 1 -21.57 -7.96 8.14
CA MET A 1 -21.82 -9.21 7.39
C MET A 1 -22.46 -8.96 6.02
N SER A 2 -23.40 -8.02 5.88
CA SER A 2 -24.02 -7.64 4.58
C SER A 2 -23.03 -7.07 3.55
N VAL A 3 -22.06 -6.26 3.99
CA VAL A 3 -21.04 -5.65 3.10
C VAL A 3 -20.14 -6.72 2.49
N ALA A 4 -19.60 -7.64 3.29
CA ALA A 4 -18.75 -8.72 2.80
C ALA A 4 -19.48 -9.63 1.79
N LEU A 5 -20.74 -10.01 2.08
CA LEU A 5 -21.53 -10.85 1.16
C LEU A 5 -21.83 -10.13 -0.16
N ARG A 6 -22.18 -8.83 -0.11
CA ARG A 6 -22.41 -8.00 -1.30
C ARG A 6 -21.13 -7.83 -2.13
N SER A 7 -20.00 -7.55 -1.47
CA SER A 7 -18.70 -7.39 -2.14
C SER A 7 -18.29 -8.70 -2.80
N LEU A 8 -18.47 -9.85 -2.14
CA LEU A 8 -18.18 -11.15 -2.73
C LEU A 8 -19.04 -11.43 -3.97
N ALA A 9 -20.36 -11.19 -3.88
CA ALA A 9 -21.27 -11.36 -5.02
C ALA A 9 -20.90 -10.43 -6.18
N THR A 10 -20.48 -9.21 -5.88
CA THR A 10 -20.09 -8.21 -6.88
C THR A 10 -18.76 -8.57 -7.54
N VAL A 11 -17.78 -9.06 -6.79
CA VAL A 11 -16.51 -9.57 -7.33
C VAL A 11 -16.76 -10.74 -8.27
N ILE A 12 -17.52 -11.75 -7.83
CA ILE A 12 -17.84 -12.92 -8.65
C ILE A 12 -18.59 -12.51 -9.91
N GLY A 13 -19.64 -11.68 -9.77
CA GLY A 13 -20.42 -11.20 -10.90
C GLY A 13 -19.58 -10.38 -11.91
N SER A 14 -18.67 -9.54 -11.42
CA SER A 14 -17.78 -8.75 -12.28
C SER A 14 -16.79 -9.64 -13.02
N VAL A 15 -16.18 -10.63 -12.36
CA VAL A 15 -15.26 -11.58 -13.00
C VAL A 15 -15.98 -12.37 -14.10
N VAL A 16 -17.17 -12.90 -13.81
CA VAL A 16 -17.99 -13.63 -14.81
C VAL A 16 -18.31 -12.72 -16.00
N MET A 17 -18.76 -11.48 -15.75
CA MET A 17 -19.07 -10.53 -16.82
C MET A 17 -17.85 -10.15 -17.66
N LEU A 18 -16.65 -10.01 -17.06
CA LEU A 18 -15.42 -9.75 -17.82
C LEU A 18 -15.12 -10.88 -18.81
N PHE A 19 -15.25 -12.14 -18.36
CA PHE A 19 -15.03 -13.31 -19.22
C PHE A 19 -16.08 -13.44 -20.33
N VAL A 20 -17.35 -13.15 -20.04
CA VAL A 20 -18.43 -13.17 -21.05
C VAL A 20 -18.22 -12.06 -22.08
N THR A 21 -17.73 -10.89 -21.67
CA THR A 21 -17.55 -9.72 -22.53
C THR A 21 -16.36 -9.91 -23.49
N SER A 22 -15.20 -10.31 -22.97
CA SER A 22 -14.02 -10.60 -23.79
C SER A 22 -13.07 -11.57 -23.06
N PRO A 23 -13.05 -12.87 -23.42
CA PRO A 23 -12.15 -13.85 -22.82
C PRO A 23 -10.68 -13.48 -22.97
N ARG A 24 -10.33 -12.81 -24.08
CA ARG A 24 -8.96 -12.37 -24.37
C ARG A 24 -8.51 -11.26 -23.41
N LEU A 25 -9.30 -10.17 -23.28
CA LEU A 25 -8.99 -9.06 -22.37
C LEU A 25 -9.09 -9.49 -20.90
N ALA A 26 -10.05 -10.36 -20.57
CA ALA A 26 -10.17 -10.95 -19.25
C ALA A 26 -8.91 -11.73 -18.86
N GLY A 27 -8.36 -12.55 -19.77
CA GLY A 27 -7.12 -13.28 -19.53
C GLY A 27 -5.91 -12.37 -19.27
N PHE A 28 -5.71 -11.34 -20.09
CA PHE A 28 -4.65 -10.35 -19.87
C PHE A 28 -4.82 -9.61 -18.54
N THR A 29 -6.06 -9.26 -18.20
CA THR A 29 -6.37 -8.53 -16.96
C THR A 29 -6.19 -9.43 -15.73
N LEU A 30 -6.56 -10.70 -15.81
CA LEU A 30 -6.42 -11.67 -14.73
C LEU A 30 -4.95 -11.96 -14.40
N ILE A 31 -4.04 -11.84 -15.36
CA ILE A 31 -2.58 -11.95 -15.14
C ILE A 31 -1.98 -10.60 -14.74
N GLY A 32 -2.39 -9.53 -15.41
CA GLY A 32 -1.88 -8.17 -15.21
C GLY A 32 -2.17 -7.63 -13.81
N ILE A 33 -3.36 -7.89 -13.26
CA ILE A 33 -3.73 -7.42 -11.92
C ILE A 33 -2.83 -8.05 -10.85
N PRO A 34 -2.68 -9.39 -10.72
CA PRO A 34 -1.75 -9.99 -9.77
C PRO A 34 -0.31 -9.50 -9.95
N LEU A 35 0.13 -9.33 -11.19
CA LEU A 35 1.49 -8.85 -11.48
C LEU A 35 1.72 -7.41 -11.00
N ALA A 36 0.70 -6.55 -11.08
CA ALA A 36 0.74 -5.19 -10.52
C ALA A 36 0.58 -5.19 -8.98
N VAL A 37 -0.29 -6.02 -8.43
CA VAL A 37 -0.63 -6.03 -6.99
C VAL A 37 0.48 -6.69 -6.15
N LEU A 38 1.12 -7.75 -6.65
CA LEU A 38 2.15 -8.50 -5.93
C LEU A 38 3.29 -7.61 -5.38
N PRO A 39 3.98 -6.78 -6.18
CA PRO A 39 5.03 -5.90 -5.66
C PRO A 39 4.50 -4.86 -4.67
N ILE A 40 3.26 -4.39 -4.84
CA ILE A 40 2.63 -3.44 -3.91
C ILE A 40 2.42 -4.10 -2.56
N VAL A 41 1.88 -5.33 -2.52
CA VAL A 41 1.63 -6.06 -1.27
C VAL A 41 2.95 -6.39 -0.56
N LEU A 42 3.99 -6.79 -1.30
CA LEU A 42 5.32 -7.04 -0.73
C LEU A 42 5.93 -5.75 -0.15
N GLY A 43 5.80 -4.64 -0.88
CA GLY A 43 6.22 -3.31 -0.42
C GLY A 43 5.46 -2.86 0.83
N ALA A 44 4.15 -3.06 0.87
CA ALA A 44 3.29 -2.73 2.01
C ALA A 44 3.67 -3.52 3.27
N ARG A 45 3.95 -4.83 3.14
CA ARG A 45 4.43 -5.66 4.25
C ARG A 45 5.77 -5.15 4.82
N ARG A 46 6.69 -4.73 3.95
CA ARG A 46 7.95 -4.11 4.38
C ARG A 46 7.71 -2.79 5.10
N LEU A 47 6.84 -1.93 4.56
CA LEU A 47 6.47 -0.66 5.16
C LEU A 47 5.84 -0.84 6.56
N GLN A 48 5.03 -1.88 6.77
CA GLN A 48 4.47 -2.20 8.08
C GLN A 48 5.56 -2.52 9.11
N LYS A 49 6.56 -3.33 8.74
CA LYS A 49 7.69 -3.65 9.63
C LYS A 49 8.49 -2.40 10.02
N ILE A 50 8.80 -1.54 9.04
CA ILE A 50 9.54 -0.29 9.29
C ILE A 50 8.70 0.68 10.13
N SER A 51 7.39 0.71 9.92
CA SER A 51 6.49 1.56 10.72
C SER A 51 6.46 1.16 12.18
N ARG A 52 6.44 -0.15 12.49
CA ARG A 52 6.56 -0.66 13.86
C ARG A 52 7.90 -0.28 14.47
N ALA A 53 9.01 -0.56 13.78
CA ALA A 53 10.34 -0.18 14.25
C ALA A 53 10.47 1.33 14.51
N SER A 54 9.86 2.18 13.68
CA SER A 54 9.86 3.63 13.91
C SER A 54 9.09 4.02 15.18
N GLN A 55 7.99 3.34 15.49
CA GLN A 55 7.22 3.56 16.72
C GLN A 55 8.00 3.09 17.95
N ASP A 56 8.63 1.91 17.86
CA ASP A 56 9.43 1.35 18.95
C ASP A 56 10.61 2.28 19.31
N ARG A 57 11.31 2.84 18.31
CA ARG A 57 12.43 3.78 18.56
C ARG A 57 12.00 5.09 19.20
N VAL A 58 10.80 5.58 18.88
CA VAL A 58 10.22 6.74 19.55
C VAL A 58 9.83 6.39 20.99
N ALA A 59 9.28 5.20 21.22
CA ALA A 59 8.97 4.72 22.56
C ALA A 59 10.23 4.57 23.42
N ASP A 60 11.32 4.02 22.90
CA ASP A 60 12.61 3.90 23.60
C ASP A 60 13.15 5.27 24.04
N ALA A 61 13.12 6.27 23.15
CA ALA A 61 13.55 7.63 23.47
C ALA A 61 12.66 8.28 24.54
N ASN A 62 11.34 8.07 24.46
CA ASN A 62 10.40 8.58 25.46
C ASN A 62 10.58 7.91 26.83
N THR A 63 10.81 6.60 26.86
CA THR A 63 11.09 5.85 28.10
C THR A 63 12.36 6.38 28.75
N LEU A 64 13.43 6.57 27.98
CA LEU A 64 14.69 7.13 28.47
C LEU A 64 14.50 8.55 29.06
N ALA A 65 13.74 9.40 28.37
CA ALA A 65 13.42 10.73 28.87
C ALA A 65 12.61 10.66 30.18
N ALA A 66 11.60 9.80 30.24
CA ALA A 66 10.77 9.62 31.43
C ALA A 66 11.58 9.11 32.63
N GLU A 67 12.48 8.15 32.44
CA GLU A 67 13.39 7.65 33.48
C GLU A 67 14.32 8.76 33.98
N THR A 68 14.93 9.51 33.05
CA THR A 68 15.88 10.59 33.38
C THR A 68 15.19 11.72 34.14
N LEU A 69 14.00 12.13 33.71
CA LEU A 69 13.22 13.17 34.37
C LEU A 69 12.64 12.69 35.70
N GLY A 70 12.20 11.44 35.79
CA GLY A 70 11.75 10.82 37.04
C GLY A 70 12.85 10.75 38.09
N ALA A 71 14.10 10.52 37.65
CA ALA A 71 15.28 10.46 38.51
C ALA A 71 16.11 11.76 38.50
N VAL A 72 15.52 12.92 38.16
CA VAL A 72 16.28 14.17 37.93
C VAL A 72 17.17 14.57 39.12
N ARG A 73 16.71 14.38 40.36
CA ARG A 73 17.51 14.66 41.57
C ARG A 73 18.73 13.76 41.66
N THR A 74 18.60 12.48 41.28
CA THR A 74 19.70 11.52 41.25
C THR A 74 20.72 11.88 40.16
N VAL A 75 20.25 12.30 38.99
CA VAL A 75 21.11 12.75 37.89
C VAL A 75 21.91 14.00 38.29
N GLN A 76 21.26 14.98 38.91
CA GLN A 76 21.89 16.20 39.42
C GLN A 76 22.88 15.92 40.56
N ALA A 77 22.52 15.04 41.50
CA ALA A 77 23.41 14.65 42.60
C ALA A 77 24.72 14.01 42.11
N HIS A 78 24.71 13.40 40.92
CA HIS A 78 25.89 12.81 40.29
C HIS A 78 26.48 13.69 39.16
N ALA A 79 25.96 14.90 38.95
CA ALA A 79 26.35 15.83 37.86
C ALA A 79 26.38 15.16 36.46
N ARG A 80 25.38 14.30 36.18
CA ARG A 80 25.30 13.48 34.95
C ARG A 80 24.35 14.02 33.88
N GLU A 81 23.91 15.28 33.97
CA GLU A 81 22.92 15.86 33.06
C GLU A 81 23.40 15.84 31.60
N ARG A 82 24.67 16.19 31.35
CA ARG A 82 25.25 16.16 30.00
C ARG A 82 25.31 14.74 29.43
N TYR A 83 25.61 13.76 30.26
CA TYR A 83 25.69 12.36 29.86
C TYR A 83 24.31 11.83 29.45
N GLU A 84 23.28 12.02 30.29
CA GLU A 84 21.92 11.58 29.95
C GLU A 84 21.33 12.36 28.77
N SER A 85 21.67 13.65 28.63
CA SER A 85 21.30 14.45 27.46
C SER A 85 21.90 13.90 26.16
N GLN A 86 23.19 13.52 26.15
CA GLN A 86 23.83 12.88 25.00
C GLN A 86 23.22 11.50 24.68
N ARG A 87 22.91 10.72 25.71
CA ARG A 87 22.25 9.42 25.56
C ARG A 87 20.85 9.58 24.94
N PHE A 88 20.06 10.55 25.41
CA PHE A 88 18.76 10.88 24.81
C PHE A 88 18.89 11.38 23.38
N SER A 89 19.86 12.27 23.10
CA SER A 89 20.13 12.75 21.74
C SER A 89 20.44 11.60 20.77
N THR A 90 21.23 10.62 21.20
CA THR A 90 21.56 9.44 20.39
C THR A 90 20.33 8.57 20.10
N ALA A 91 19.48 8.34 21.09
CA ALA A 91 18.21 7.63 20.92
C ALA A 91 17.27 8.38 19.96
N LEU A 92 17.19 9.71 20.08
CA LEU A 92 16.38 10.55 19.22
C LEU A 92 16.87 10.55 17.77
N LEU A 93 18.18 10.64 17.52
CA LEU A 93 18.74 10.54 16.17
C LEU A 93 18.40 9.21 15.51
N THR A 94 18.50 8.13 16.29
CA THR A 94 18.14 6.78 15.83
C THR A 94 16.64 6.69 15.46
N ALA A 95 15.76 7.32 16.24
CA ALA A 95 14.33 7.39 15.93
C ALA A 95 14.07 8.22 14.65
N ILE A 96 14.75 9.36 14.49
CA ILE A 96 14.66 10.23 13.31
C ILE A 96 15.09 9.48 12.06
N ASP A 97 16.21 8.76 12.08
CA ASP A 97 16.69 8.03 10.90
C ASP A 97 15.76 6.88 10.52
N THR A 98 15.18 6.20 11.50
CA THR A 98 14.16 5.17 11.27
C THR A 98 12.88 5.78 10.67
N ALA A 99 12.47 6.98 11.12
CA ALA A 99 11.34 7.71 10.57
C ALA A 99 11.61 8.17 9.12
N LYS A 100 12.81 8.66 8.80
CA LYS A 100 13.20 9.00 7.43
C LYS A 100 13.14 7.78 6.52
N LEU A 101 13.64 6.62 6.96
CA LEU A 101 13.56 5.37 6.21
C LEU A 101 12.10 4.96 5.96
N ARG A 102 11.23 5.09 6.96
CA ARG A 102 9.79 4.85 6.84
C ARG A 102 9.16 5.73 5.77
N ILE A 103 9.39 7.04 5.82
CA ILE A 103 8.84 8.01 4.86
C ILE A 103 9.33 7.71 3.44
N ARG A 104 10.63 7.47 3.27
CA ARG A 104 11.19 7.11 1.96
C ARG A 104 10.59 5.82 1.41
N THR A 105 10.45 4.80 2.25
CA THR A 105 9.83 3.53 1.86
C THR A 105 8.36 3.73 1.49
N GLN A 106 7.62 4.52 2.26
CA GLN A 106 6.22 4.85 1.97
C GLN A 106 6.10 5.54 0.61
N ALA A 107 6.92 6.58 0.36
CA ALA A 107 6.93 7.28 -0.91
C ALA A 107 7.24 6.34 -2.10
N THR A 108 8.24 5.45 -1.96
CA THR A 108 8.57 4.47 -3.00
C THR A 108 7.43 3.48 -3.24
N VAL A 109 6.81 2.93 -2.18
CA VAL A 109 5.69 1.99 -2.32
C VAL A 109 4.49 2.68 -2.99
N THR A 110 4.17 3.90 -2.60
CA THR A 110 3.08 4.68 -3.21
C THR A 110 3.38 5.01 -4.67
N ALA A 111 4.59 5.44 -5.01
CA ALA A 111 4.98 5.74 -6.39
C ALA A 111 4.89 4.48 -7.27
N VAL A 112 5.44 3.35 -6.81
CA VAL A 112 5.35 2.07 -7.52
C VAL A 112 3.89 1.64 -7.69
N ALA A 113 3.06 1.79 -6.66
CA ALA A 113 1.64 1.46 -6.75
C ALA A 113 0.92 2.30 -7.81
N ILE A 114 1.13 3.62 -7.83
CA ILE A 114 0.55 4.51 -8.84
C ILE A 114 0.99 4.09 -10.24
N VAL A 115 2.30 3.91 -10.47
CA VAL A 115 2.84 3.53 -11.78
C VAL A 115 2.28 2.19 -12.26
N LEU A 116 2.21 1.18 -11.38
CA LEU A 116 1.71 -0.14 -11.76
C LEU A 116 0.20 -0.15 -12.02
N ILE A 117 -0.59 0.55 -11.21
CA ILE A 117 -2.04 0.63 -11.40
C ILE A 117 -2.37 1.37 -12.69
N PHE A 118 -1.81 2.57 -12.89
CA PHE A 118 -2.04 3.33 -14.12
C PHE A 118 -1.45 2.62 -15.34
N GLY A 119 -0.28 2.00 -15.21
CA GLY A 119 0.32 1.18 -16.26
C GLY A 119 -0.56 0.00 -16.67
N ALA A 120 -1.17 -0.70 -15.71
CA ALA A 120 -2.11 -1.79 -15.99
C ALA A 120 -3.37 -1.28 -16.70
N ILE A 121 -3.94 -0.14 -16.26
CA ILE A 121 -5.11 0.48 -16.91
C ILE A 121 -4.76 0.87 -18.35
N VAL A 122 -3.66 1.58 -18.56
CA VAL A 122 -3.19 1.99 -19.89
C VAL A 122 -2.94 0.77 -20.78
N GLY A 123 -2.30 -0.28 -20.25
CA GLY A 123 -2.04 -1.51 -20.99
C GLY A 123 -3.31 -2.22 -21.43
N VAL A 124 -4.29 -2.38 -20.53
CA VAL A 124 -5.59 -3.00 -20.86
C VAL A 124 -6.37 -2.16 -21.87
N LEU A 125 -6.42 -0.85 -21.69
CA LEU A 125 -7.09 0.06 -22.64
C LEU A 125 -6.41 0.07 -24.01
N TRP A 126 -5.09 0.01 -24.05
CA TRP A 126 -4.33 -0.08 -25.30
C TRP A 126 -4.66 -1.36 -26.07
N LEU A 127 -4.65 -2.51 -25.38
CA LEU A 127 -5.04 -3.79 -25.98
C LEU A 127 -6.49 -3.76 -26.45
N GLY A 128 -7.40 -3.23 -25.63
CA GLY A 128 -8.82 -3.09 -25.95
C GLY A 128 -9.06 -2.19 -27.15
N ALA A 129 -8.40 -1.04 -27.22
CA ALA A 129 -8.50 -0.11 -28.35
C ALA A 129 -7.98 -0.76 -29.64
N HIS A 130 -6.87 -1.49 -29.57
CA HIS A 130 -6.36 -2.25 -30.72
C HIS A 130 -7.36 -3.32 -31.20
N ASP A 131 -8.04 -4.02 -30.27
CA ASP A 131 -9.10 -4.97 -30.62
C ASP A 131 -10.32 -4.29 -31.27
N VAL A 132 -10.67 -3.07 -30.84
CA VAL A 132 -11.72 -2.27 -31.47
C VAL A 132 -11.35 -1.87 -32.90
N VAL A 133 -10.15 -1.31 -33.09
CA VAL A 133 -9.67 -0.88 -34.42
C VAL A 133 -9.58 -2.05 -35.39
N SER A 134 -9.22 -3.24 -34.90
CA SER A 134 -9.14 -4.46 -35.70
C SER A 134 -10.49 -5.12 -36.00
N GLY A 135 -11.61 -4.56 -35.53
CA GLY A 135 -12.96 -5.11 -35.72
C GLY A 135 -13.27 -6.36 -34.88
N ARG A 136 -12.39 -6.76 -33.95
CA ARG A 136 -12.61 -7.92 -33.05
C ARG A 136 -13.58 -7.62 -31.91
N MET A 137 -13.79 -6.35 -31.60
CA MET A 137 -14.62 -5.91 -30.49
C MET A 137 -15.30 -4.58 -30.82
N THR A 138 -16.51 -4.32 -30.32
CA THR A 138 -17.14 -3.01 -30.48
C THR A 138 -16.63 -2.03 -29.42
N PRO A 139 -16.65 -0.70 -29.67
CA PRO A 139 -16.36 0.30 -28.65
C PRO A 139 -17.23 0.15 -27.40
N GLY A 140 -18.51 -0.24 -27.57
CA GLY A 140 -19.44 -0.47 -26.46
C GLY A 140 -19.02 -1.64 -25.57
N THR A 141 -18.53 -2.73 -26.16
CA THR A 141 -18.01 -3.91 -25.45
C THR A 141 -16.77 -3.54 -24.61
N LEU A 142 -15.87 -2.69 -25.13
CA LEU A 142 -14.74 -2.17 -24.35
C LEU A 142 -15.20 -1.30 -23.18
N GLY A 143 -16.18 -0.42 -23.41
CA GLY A 143 -16.75 0.42 -22.34
C GLY A 143 -17.37 -0.42 -21.22
N GLN A 144 -18.13 -1.46 -21.57
CA GLN A 144 -18.69 -2.42 -20.61
C GLN A 144 -17.60 -3.13 -19.81
N PHE A 145 -16.54 -3.59 -20.49
CA PHE A 145 -15.40 -4.25 -19.83
C PHE A 145 -14.75 -3.35 -18.78
N VAL A 146 -14.47 -2.09 -19.11
CA VAL A 146 -13.89 -1.11 -18.17
C VAL A 146 -14.82 -0.88 -16.98
N LEU A 147 -16.12 -0.76 -17.22
CA LEU A 147 -17.12 -0.54 -16.18
C LEU A 147 -17.19 -1.73 -15.21
N TYR A 148 -17.21 -2.96 -15.73
CA TYR A 148 -17.15 -4.17 -14.90
C TYR A 148 -15.82 -4.31 -14.15
N ALA A 149 -14.69 -3.97 -14.77
CA ALA A 149 -13.38 -3.99 -14.13
C ALA A 149 -13.28 -3.01 -12.96
N MET A 150 -13.82 -1.79 -13.10
CA MET A 150 -13.85 -0.80 -12.02
C MET A 150 -14.75 -1.25 -10.85
N ILE A 151 -15.94 -1.78 -11.15
CA ILE A 151 -16.87 -2.30 -10.12
C ILE A 151 -16.24 -3.48 -9.36
N GLY A 152 -15.63 -4.42 -10.10
CA GLY A 152 -14.94 -5.56 -9.52
C GLY A 152 -13.74 -5.14 -8.67
N GLY A 153 -12.87 -4.28 -9.20
CA GLY A 153 -11.68 -3.79 -8.50
C GLY A 153 -12.01 -3.00 -7.23
N GLY A 154 -13.00 -2.11 -7.27
CA GLY A 154 -13.46 -1.37 -6.09
C GLY A 154 -14.01 -2.27 -4.99
N SER A 155 -14.69 -3.36 -5.38
CA SER A 155 -15.25 -4.33 -4.44
C SER A 155 -14.19 -5.19 -3.75
N VAL A 156 -13.08 -5.50 -4.43
CA VAL A 156 -11.92 -6.18 -3.82
C VAL A 156 -11.26 -5.30 -2.76
N GLY A 157 -11.10 -3.99 -3.04
CA GLY A 157 -10.59 -3.04 -2.05
C GLY A 157 -11.45 -2.99 -0.78
N ALA A 158 -12.77 -2.97 -0.93
CA ALA A 158 -13.73 -2.98 0.18
C ALA A 158 -13.79 -4.31 0.96
N LEU A 159 -13.26 -5.41 0.40
CA LEU A 159 -13.13 -6.70 1.07
C LEU A 159 -11.88 -6.76 1.98
N MET A 160 -10.89 -5.91 1.72
CA MET A 160 -9.63 -5.86 2.49
C MET A 160 -9.66 -4.87 3.66
N THR A 161 -10.65 -3.99 3.72
CA THR A 161 -10.90 -3.02 4.80
C THR A 161 -11.91 -3.54 5.81
#